data_AF-A0A3C0ZLV0-F1
#
_entry.id   AF-A0A3C0ZLV0-F1
#
_cell.length_a   1.000
_cell.length_b   1.000
_cell.length_c   1.000
_cell.angle_alpha   90.00
_cell.angle_beta   90.00
_cell.angle_gamma   90.00
#
_symmetry.space_group_name_H-M   'P 1'
#
loop_
_entity.id
_entity.type
_entity.pdbx_description
1 polymer ?
#
loop_
_entity_poly.entity_id
_entity_poly.type
_entity_poly.pdbx_seq_one_letter_code
_entity_poly.pdbx_strand_id
1 'polypeptide(L)'
;MKPAEFHGRRRSQGFRSEILTAVAVLLLLGCERDIPVAGIEFEISGYGISGFVTDRIGNPIRNVPIALHYDYEYVDANPPESRVFQVTDPNVTVRIKVFDRSNRLRRLLYEGQVSPGPLSVQWDLKDSFGVPVPSGIYTVQFTVGAEVKQSYTVTVSGAVTARTDSLGSFAIMNENLPIGFYPVPLYSSDRTSFLGNYRIVPYVTVEATVQSIKRSAYISLARDRVTRVELKF
;
A
#
# COMPACT_ATOMS: atom_id res chain seq x y z
N MET A 1 10.70 46.84 80.08
CA MET A 1 9.69 47.31 81.07
C MET A 1 8.39 47.53 80.30
N LYS A 2 7.26 47.01 80.82
CA LYS A 2 5.85 47.00 80.32
C LYS A 2 5.34 48.36 79.76
N PRO A 3 4.14 48.50 79.12
CA PRO A 3 2.93 47.63 79.05
C PRO A 3 2.36 47.41 77.62
N ALA A 4 1.50 46.43 77.30
CA ALA A 4 0.12 46.09 77.69
C ALA A 4 -1.00 46.90 76.99
N GLU A 5 -2.08 46.17 76.66
CA GLU A 5 -3.47 46.56 76.34
C GLU A 5 -3.90 46.42 74.86
N PHE A 6 -5.15 46.10 74.51
CA PHE A 6 -6.26 45.28 75.03
C PHE A 6 -7.38 45.47 73.98
N HIS A 7 -8.33 44.54 73.90
CA HIS A 7 -9.64 44.64 73.23
C HIS A 7 -9.63 44.54 71.69
N GLY A 8 -10.53 43.82 71.04
CA GLY A 8 -11.74 43.17 71.53
C GLY A 8 -12.75 43.10 70.39
N ARG A 9 -13.39 41.92 70.27
CA ARG A 9 -14.69 41.66 69.62
C ARG A 9 -14.89 42.16 68.19
N ARG A 10 -15.24 41.22 67.30
CA ARG A 10 -16.62 41.14 66.82
C ARG A 10 -16.94 39.74 66.29
N ARG A 11 -18.00 39.18 66.87
CA ARG A 11 -18.76 38.05 66.33
C ARG A 11 -19.26 38.45 64.94
N SER A 12 -18.86 37.73 63.90
CA SER A 12 -19.66 37.67 62.67
C SER A 12 -20.61 36.48 62.78
N GLN A 13 -21.88 36.79 62.61
CA GLN A 13 -22.99 35.87 62.60
C GLN A 13 -22.82 34.87 61.47
N GLY A 14 -22.91 33.57 61.79
CA GLY A 14 -23.23 32.56 60.81
C GLY A 14 -24.65 32.78 60.32
N PHE A 15 -24.79 33.06 59.03
CA PHE A 15 -26.05 32.88 58.32
C PHE A 15 -25.82 31.89 57.20
N ARG A 16 -26.68 30.88 57.21
CA ARG A 16 -26.71 29.71 56.35
C ARG A 16 -26.92 30.12 54.90
N SER A 17 -26.23 29.44 54.00
CA SER A 17 -26.67 29.26 52.62
C SER A 17 -26.39 27.81 52.24
N GLU A 18 -27.33 26.95 52.60
CA GLU A 18 -27.51 25.64 51.98
C GLU A 18 -27.84 25.85 50.51
N ILE A 19 -26.86 25.71 49.61
CA ILE A 19 -27.14 25.53 48.18
C ILE A 19 -26.08 24.58 47.59
N LEU A 20 -26.58 23.60 46.82
CA LEU A 20 -25.90 22.71 45.88
C LEU A 20 -25.28 21.41 46.43
N THR A 21 -26.15 20.56 46.97
CA THR A 21 -26.06 19.12 46.69
C THR A 21 -26.61 18.86 45.29
N ALA A 22 -25.75 18.93 44.28
CA ALA A 22 -25.94 18.29 42.97
C ALA A 22 -24.59 18.23 42.25
N VAL A 23 -23.60 17.56 42.87
CA VAL A 23 -22.45 17.07 42.11
C VAL A 23 -22.98 15.90 41.31
N ALA A 24 -23.47 16.24 40.11
CA ALA A 24 -23.83 15.30 39.08
C ALA A 24 -22.63 14.37 38.87
N VAL A 25 -22.84 13.13 39.28
CA VAL A 25 -22.13 11.95 38.84
C VAL A 25 -22.28 11.91 37.32
N LEU A 26 -21.42 12.66 36.61
CA LEU A 26 -21.19 12.54 35.17
C LEU A 26 -20.42 11.24 35.00
N LEU A 27 -21.16 10.14 35.14
CA LEU A 27 -20.74 8.83 34.69
C LEU A 27 -20.27 9.00 33.26
N LEU A 28 -18.98 8.71 33.11
CA LEU A 28 -18.23 8.51 31.88
C LEU A 28 -18.90 7.40 31.06
N LEU A 29 -20.09 7.67 30.54
CA LEU A 29 -20.62 7.00 29.37
C LEU A 29 -19.81 7.54 28.20
N GLY A 30 -18.55 7.13 28.13
CA GLY A 30 -17.80 7.09 26.89
C GLY A 30 -18.58 6.17 25.97
N CYS A 31 -19.62 6.70 25.35
CA CYS A 31 -20.21 6.10 24.20
C CYS A 31 -19.06 6.05 23.20
N GLU A 32 -18.49 4.86 22.98
CA GLU A 32 -17.92 4.51 21.69
C GLU A 32 -19.01 4.86 20.68
N ARG A 33 -18.96 6.10 20.19
CA ARG A 33 -19.74 6.48 19.03
C ARG A 33 -19.08 5.69 17.93
N ASP A 34 -19.68 4.56 17.60
CA ASP A 34 -19.55 3.97 16.29
C ASP A 34 -19.90 5.08 15.32
N ILE A 35 -18.88 5.77 14.81
CA ILE A 35 -19.05 6.72 13.72
C ILE A 35 -19.49 5.82 12.59
N PRO A 36 -20.75 5.91 12.10
CA PRO A 36 -21.15 5.16 10.95
C PRO A 36 -20.31 5.71 9.80
N VAL A 37 -19.20 5.04 9.50
CA VAL A 37 -18.49 5.25 8.27
C VAL A 37 -19.46 4.74 7.24
N ALA A 38 -20.28 5.66 6.71
CA ALA A 38 -21.13 5.46 5.54
C ALA A 38 -20.18 5.14 4.39
N GLY A 39 -19.71 3.89 4.38
CA GLY A 39 -18.80 3.40 3.39
C GLY A 39 -19.63 3.31 2.13
N ILE A 40 -19.30 4.16 1.18
CA ILE A 40 -19.81 4.04 -0.18
C ILE A 40 -19.47 2.61 -0.60
N GLU A 41 -20.50 1.76 -0.73
CA GLU A 41 -20.32 0.45 -1.32
C GLU A 41 -20.07 0.68 -2.81
N PHE A 42 -18.79 0.64 -3.19
CA PHE A 42 -18.41 0.66 -4.58
C PHE A 42 -18.65 -0.72 -5.15
N GLU A 43 -19.52 -0.83 -6.15
CA GLU A 43 -19.49 -1.99 -7.04
C GLU A 43 -18.12 -2.00 -7.74
N ILE A 44 -17.39 -3.09 -7.55
CA ILE A 44 -16.09 -3.30 -8.19
C ILE A 44 -16.14 -4.58 -9.01
N SER A 45 -15.39 -4.60 -10.11
CA SER A 45 -15.07 -5.82 -10.84
C SER A 45 -13.66 -6.26 -10.46
N GLY A 46 -13.53 -7.45 -9.87
CA GLY A 46 -12.28 -8.01 -9.39
C GLY A 46 -12.07 -7.76 -7.90
N TYR A 47 -10.86 -7.43 -7.47
CA TYR A 47 -10.54 -7.32 -6.04
C TYR A 47 -10.34 -5.86 -5.64
N GLY A 48 -10.65 -5.55 -4.37
CA GLY A 48 -10.43 -4.22 -3.82
C GLY A 48 -10.11 -4.28 -2.34
N ILE A 49 -9.28 -3.34 -1.90
CA ILE A 49 -8.97 -3.13 -0.49
C ILE A 49 -9.25 -1.66 -0.18
N SER A 50 -9.89 -1.40 0.95
CA SER A 50 -9.97 -0.06 1.53
C SER A 50 -9.64 -0.12 3.00
N GLY A 51 -9.18 0.98 3.57
CA GLY A 51 -8.85 0.96 4.98
C GLY A 51 -8.52 2.31 5.56
N PHE A 52 -8.25 2.29 6.86
CA PHE A 52 -7.87 3.45 7.64
C PHE A 52 -6.56 3.19 8.38
N VAL A 53 -5.75 4.25 8.52
CA VAL A 53 -4.61 4.27 9.44
C VAL A 53 -4.86 5.32 10.51
N THR A 54 -4.86 4.90 11.76
CA THR A 54 -5.06 5.78 12.91
C THR A 54 -3.94 5.66 13.94
N ASP A 55 -3.79 6.66 14.78
CA ASP A 55 -3.02 6.55 16.02
C ASP A 55 -3.77 5.72 17.08
N ARG A 56 -3.11 5.50 18.22
CA ARG A 56 -3.63 4.79 19.39
C ARG A 56 -4.92 5.34 19.99
N ILE A 57 -5.30 6.59 19.72
CA ILE A 57 -6.54 7.20 20.20
C ILE A 57 -7.58 7.40 19.09
N GLY A 58 -7.32 6.84 17.90
CA GLY A 58 -8.25 6.84 16.77
C GLY A 58 -8.16 8.06 15.86
N ASN A 59 -7.17 8.95 16.02
CA ASN A 59 -7.01 10.05 15.08
C ASN A 59 -6.41 9.54 13.76
N PRO A 60 -6.88 10.04 12.60
CA PRO A 60 -6.37 9.63 11.31
C PRO A 60 -4.93 10.11 11.09
N ILE A 61 -4.09 9.24 10.52
CA ILE A 61 -2.72 9.57 10.11
C ILE A 61 -2.69 9.75 8.59
N ARG A 62 -2.35 10.95 8.14
CA ARG A 62 -2.28 11.32 6.71
C ARG A 62 -0.96 10.94 6.05
N ASN A 63 -0.99 10.75 4.73
CA ASN A 63 0.18 10.51 3.87
C ASN A 63 1.03 9.29 4.30
N VAL A 64 0.42 8.30 4.95
CA VAL A 64 1.07 7.06 5.33
C VAL A 64 1.23 6.20 4.08
N PRO A 65 2.46 5.78 3.71
CA PRO A 65 2.67 4.86 2.61
C PRO A 65 2.10 3.48 2.95
N ILE A 66 1.31 2.93 2.02
CA ILE A 66 0.72 1.60 2.12
C ILE A 66 1.41 0.70 1.08
N ALA A 67 2.22 -0.24 1.54
CA ALA A 67 2.84 -1.28 0.73
C ALA A 67 1.93 -2.52 0.66
N LEU A 68 2.01 -3.24 -0.45
CA LEU A 68 1.20 -4.42 -0.73
C LEU A 68 2.11 -5.59 -1.09
N HIS A 69 1.98 -6.70 -0.36
CA HIS A 69 2.74 -7.92 -0.63
C HIS A 69 1.79 -9.03 -1.06
N TYR A 70 2.11 -9.70 -2.16
CA TYR A 70 1.38 -10.86 -2.65
C TYR A 70 1.88 -12.15 -2.02
N ASP A 71 0.95 -13.07 -1.75
CA ASP A 71 1.25 -14.47 -1.54
C ASP A 71 1.20 -15.24 -2.86
N TYR A 72 1.87 -16.39 -2.87
CA TYR A 72 2.06 -17.21 -4.04
C TYR A 72 1.80 -18.68 -3.76
N GLU A 73 1.18 -19.38 -4.71
CA GLU A 73 1.14 -20.84 -4.75
C GLU A 73 2.03 -21.37 -5.88
N TYR A 74 2.81 -22.41 -5.61
CA TYR A 74 3.61 -23.09 -6.64
C TYR A 74 2.68 -23.79 -7.63
N VAL A 75 2.98 -23.67 -8.93
CA VAL A 75 2.20 -24.31 -10.00
C VAL A 75 3.05 -25.34 -10.76
N ASP A 76 4.20 -24.94 -11.29
CA ASP A 76 5.06 -25.81 -12.09
C ASP A 76 6.52 -25.31 -12.16
N ALA A 77 7.40 -26.15 -12.71
CA ALA A 77 8.82 -25.87 -12.91
C ALA A 77 9.18 -25.49 -14.35
N ASN A 78 8.21 -25.21 -15.23
CA ASN A 78 8.53 -24.85 -16.61
C ASN A 78 9.20 -23.49 -16.63
N PRO A 79 10.36 -23.32 -17.28
CA PRO A 79 10.99 -22.01 -17.33
C PRO A 79 10.10 -21.01 -18.09
N PRO A 80 10.00 -19.75 -17.63
CA PRO A 80 9.32 -18.71 -18.39
C PRO A 80 10.07 -18.39 -19.69
N GLU A 81 9.47 -17.56 -20.54
CA GLU A 81 10.17 -16.99 -21.69
C GLU A 81 11.49 -16.32 -21.27
N SER A 82 12.50 -16.46 -22.14
CA SER A 82 13.81 -15.84 -21.94
C SER A 82 13.68 -14.32 -21.73
N ARG A 83 14.57 -13.75 -20.90
CA ARG A 83 14.74 -12.29 -20.78
C ARG A 83 15.79 -11.73 -21.73
N VAL A 84 16.49 -12.62 -22.44
CA VAL A 84 17.45 -12.28 -23.48
C VAL A 84 16.71 -12.28 -24.81
N PHE A 85 16.76 -11.15 -25.51
CA PHE A 85 16.24 -10.98 -26.85
C PHE A 85 17.37 -11.13 -27.86
N GLN A 86 17.15 -11.84 -28.98
CA GLN A 86 18.15 -11.97 -30.04
C GLN A 86 17.89 -10.93 -31.13
N VAL A 87 18.80 -9.96 -31.25
CA VAL A 87 18.77 -8.97 -32.33
C VAL A 87 19.40 -9.59 -33.57
N THR A 88 18.67 -9.60 -34.69
CA THR A 88 19.13 -10.20 -35.94
C THR A 88 19.45 -9.16 -37.02
N ASP A 89 18.72 -8.04 -37.07
CA ASP A 89 18.91 -6.96 -38.02
C ASP A 89 19.44 -5.70 -37.32
N PRO A 90 20.69 -5.27 -37.60
CA PRO A 90 21.28 -4.09 -36.96
C PRO A 90 20.72 -2.77 -37.47
N ASN A 91 20.01 -2.76 -38.60
CA ASN A 91 19.55 -1.53 -39.23
C ASN A 91 18.17 -1.09 -38.71
N VAL A 92 17.51 -1.93 -37.90
CA VAL A 92 16.18 -1.65 -37.36
C VAL A 92 16.27 -1.11 -35.93
N THR A 93 15.46 -0.09 -35.63
CA THR A 93 15.33 0.44 -34.27
C THR A 93 14.67 -0.59 -33.36
N VAL A 94 15.35 -0.91 -32.27
CA VAL A 94 14.84 -1.69 -31.14
C VAL A 94 14.27 -0.72 -30.09
N ARG A 95 13.10 -1.04 -29.54
CA ARG A 95 12.52 -0.34 -28.38
C ARG A 95 12.21 -1.33 -27.29
N ILE A 96 12.58 -0.99 -26.06
CA ILE A 96 12.26 -1.79 -24.88
C ILE A 96 11.41 -0.93 -23.94
N LYS A 97 10.16 -1.32 -23.78
CA LYS A 97 9.13 -0.55 -23.06
C LYS A 97 8.57 -1.36 -21.91
N VAL A 98 8.20 -0.68 -20.82
CA VAL A 98 7.51 -1.27 -19.67
C VAL A 98 6.09 -0.75 -19.64
N PHE A 99 5.14 -1.67 -19.59
CA PHE A 99 3.72 -1.38 -19.48
C PHE A 99 3.16 -1.93 -18.18
N ASP A 100 2.16 -1.26 -17.61
CA ASP A 100 1.36 -1.86 -16.54
C ASP A 100 0.25 -2.77 -17.10
N ARG A 101 -0.50 -3.41 -16.19
CA ARG A 101 -1.61 -4.31 -16.53
C ARG A 101 -2.73 -3.66 -17.36
N SER A 102 -2.85 -2.32 -17.32
CA SER A 102 -3.81 -1.56 -18.13
C SER A 102 -3.21 -1.10 -19.47
N ASN A 103 -2.06 -1.68 -19.87
CA ASN A 103 -1.30 -1.33 -21.06
C ASN A 103 -0.85 0.14 -21.11
N ARG A 104 -0.71 0.80 -19.95
CA ARG A 104 -0.16 2.16 -19.87
C ARG A 104 1.35 2.08 -19.88
N LEU A 105 2.00 2.87 -20.73
CA LEU A 105 3.46 3.00 -20.75
C LEU A 105 3.94 3.59 -19.42
N ARG A 106 4.80 2.86 -18.71
CA ARG A 106 5.43 3.29 -17.46
C ARG A 106 6.86 3.74 -17.66
N ARG A 107 7.58 3.13 -18.61
CA ARG A 107 8.97 3.48 -18.90
C ARG A 107 9.41 3.06 -20.28
N LEU A 108 10.27 3.87 -20.89
CA LEU A 108 11.13 3.47 -22.00
C LEU A 108 12.51 3.13 -21.42
N LEU A 109 12.95 1.88 -21.56
CA LEU A 109 14.26 1.42 -21.06
C LEU A 109 15.36 1.62 -22.11
N TYR A 110 15.01 1.50 -23.38
CA TYR A 110 15.94 1.61 -24.49
C TYR A 110 15.21 1.99 -25.78
N GLU A 111 15.82 2.85 -26.60
CA GLU A 111 15.42 3.12 -27.98
C GLU A 111 16.66 3.42 -28.82
N GLY A 112 16.87 2.64 -29.88
CA GLY A 112 18.04 2.81 -30.75
C GLY A 112 18.32 1.60 -31.64
N GLN A 113 19.34 1.70 -32.46
CA GLN A 113 19.90 0.57 -33.21
C GLN A 113 20.87 -0.21 -32.31
N VAL A 114 20.84 -1.54 -32.40
CA VAL A 114 21.70 -2.44 -31.62
C VAL A 114 22.38 -3.39 -32.58
N SER A 115 23.67 -3.67 -32.36
CA SER A 115 24.38 -4.70 -33.12
C SER A 115 23.68 -6.07 -32.98
N PRO A 116 23.81 -6.97 -33.97
CA PRO A 116 23.19 -8.28 -33.87
C PRO A 116 23.79 -9.07 -32.70
N GLY A 117 22.96 -9.85 -32.03
CA GLY A 117 23.34 -10.65 -30.87
C GLY A 117 22.39 -10.54 -29.68
N PRO A 118 22.78 -11.11 -28.53
CA PRO A 118 21.94 -11.12 -27.34
C PRO A 118 21.85 -9.73 -26.71
N LEU A 119 20.61 -9.27 -26.51
CA LEU A 119 20.28 -8.05 -25.80
C LEU A 119 19.47 -8.39 -24.54
N SER A 120 19.95 -7.92 -23.39
CA SER A 120 19.24 -8.03 -22.12
C SER A 120 19.21 -6.67 -21.45
N VAL A 121 18.05 -6.29 -20.92
CA VAL A 121 17.89 -5.03 -20.18
C VAL A 121 17.19 -5.31 -18.87
N GLN A 122 17.76 -4.77 -17.81
CA GLN A 122 17.20 -4.84 -16.47
C GLN A 122 16.43 -3.56 -16.16
N TRP A 123 15.19 -3.71 -15.72
CA TRP A 123 14.40 -2.63 -15.18
C TRP A 123 14.66 -2.47 -13.67
N ASP A 124 14.83 -1.24 -13.22
CA ASP A 124 15.05 -0.85 -11.82
C ASP A 124 13.75 -0.67 -11.01
N LEU A 125 12.60 -1.06 -11.58
CA LEU A 125 11.26 -0.95 -10.98
C LEU A 125 10.79 0.49 -10.72
N LYS A 126 11.30 1.47 -11.48
CA LYS A 126 10.87 2.87 -11.44
C LYS A 126 10.23 3.32 -12.75
N ASP A 127 9.30 4.26 -12.69
CA ASP A 127 8.71 4.88 -13.87
C ASP A 127 9.67 5.86 -14.59
N SER A 128 9.17 6.57 -15.60
CA SER A 128 9.91 7.58 -16.36
C SER A 128 10.33 8.81 -15.55
N PHE A 129 9.74 9.03 -14.38
CA PHE A 129 10.09 10.12 -13.47
C PHE A 129 11.06 9.68 -12.37
N GLY A 130 11.50 8.41 -12.39
CA GLY A 130 12.38 7.83 -11.38
C GLY A 130 11.66 7.47 -10.07
N VAL A 131 10.32 7.48 -10.06
CA VAL A 131 9.51 7.11 -8.90
C VAL A 131 9.29 5.58 -8.93
N PRO A 132 9.46 4.87 -7.80
CA PRO A 132 9.12 3.45 -7.74
C PRO A 132 7.68 3.20 -8.18
N VAL A 133 7.46 2.18 -9.02
CA VAL A 133 6.11 1.80 -9.42
C VAL A 133 5.37 1.10 -8.27
N PRO A 134 4.03 1.13 -8.25
CA PRO A 134 3.26 0.39 -7.24
C PRO A 134 3.44 -1.13 -7.39
N SER A 135 2.96 -1.87 -6.39
CA SER A 135 2.91 -3.32 -6.51
C SER A 135 1.93 -3.71 -7.61
N GLY A 136 2.27 -4.72 -8.41
CA GLY A 136 1.48 -5.07 -9.60
C GLY A 136 2.19 -6.01 -10.55
N ILE A 137 1.56 -6.23 -11.70
CA ILE A 137 2.13 -6.93 -12.85
C ILE A 137 2.47 -5.93 -13.94
N TYR A 138 3.66 -6.09 -14.49
CA TYR A 138 4.19 -5.27 -15.56
C TYR A 138 4.70 -6.13 -16.71
N THR A 139 4.52 -5.65 -17.93
CA THR A 139 5.03 -6.31 -19.14
C THR A 139 6.20 -5.50 -19.69
N VAL A 140 7.36 -6.15 -19.84
CA VAL A 140 8.49 -5.60 -20.60
C VAL A 140 8.37 -6.11 -22.03
N GLN A 141 8.25 -5.21 -23.00
CA GLN A 141 8.10 -5.53 -24.41
C GLN A 141 9.32 -5.11 -25.21
N PHE A 142 9.82 -6.01 -26.06
CA PHE A 142 10.84 -5.76 -27.07
C PHE A 142 10.14 -5.58 -28.42
N THR A 143 10.28 -4.40 -29.00
CA THR A 143 9.75 -4.06 -30.31
C THR A 143 10.90 -3.86 -31.29
N VAL A 144 10.80 -4.46 -32.48
CA VAL A 144 11.71 -4.23 -33.61
C VAL A 144 10.91 -3.55 -34.71
N GLY A 145 11.25 -2.30 -35.02
CA GLY A 145 10.41 -1.46 -35.89
C GLY A 145 9.06 -1.17 -35.23
N ALA A 146 7.98 -1.72 -35.80
CA ALA A 146 6.61 -1.58 -35.30
C ALA A 146 6.04 -2.87 -34.67
N GLU A 147 6.81 -3.97 -34.69
CA GLU A 147 6.32 -5.29 -34.27
C GLU A 147 6.89 -5.68 -32.91
N VAL A 148 6.02 -6.14 -32.01
CA VAL A 148 6.44 -6.75 -30.74
C VAL A 148 7.00 -8.14 -31.04
N LYS A 149 8.29 -8.35 -30.79
CA LYS A 149 8.98 -9.62 -31.06
C LYS A 149 9.06 -10.54 -29.84
N GLN A 150 9.12 -9.95 -28.64
CA GLN A 150 9.21 -10.69 -27.39
C GLN A 150 8.65 -9.84 -26.25
N SER A 151 8.10 -10.50 -25.23
CA SER A 151 7.72 -9.82 -24.00
C SER A 151 7.88 -10.74 -22.80
N TYR A 152 8.19 -10.19 -21.64
CA TYR A 152 8.16 -10.96 -20.40
C TYR A 152 7.48 -10.17 -19.29
N THR A 153 7.00 -10.90 -18.29
CA THR A 153 6.31 -10.31 -17.14
C THR A 153 7.27 -10.09 -15.98
N VAL A 154 7.08 -8.97 -15.28
CA VAL A 154 7.71 -8.65 -14.01
C VAL A 154 6.62 -8.46 -12.96
N THR A 155 6.78 -9.13 -11.82
CA THR A 155 5.92 -8.92 -10.64
C THR A 155 6.64 -7.99 -9.66
N VAL A 156 5.98 -6.91 -9.26
CA VAL A 156 6.44 -6.01 -8.20
C VAL A 156 5.60 -6.26 -6.97
N SER A 157 6.23 -6.69 -5.88
CA SER A 157 5.60 -6.96 -4.59
C SER A 157 6.33 -6.19 -3.48
N GLY A 158 5.59 -5.69 -2.50
CA GLY A 158 6.11 -4.90 -1.38
C GLY A 158 6.39 -3.43 -1.68
N ALA A 159 5.95 -2.92 -2.84
CA ALA A 159 6.04 -1.51 -3.18
C ALA A 159 4.82 -0.73 -2.69
N VAL A 160 5.04 0.57 -2.43
CA VAL A 160 3.98 1.51 -2.03
C VAL A 160 2.96 1.61 -3.14
N THR A 161 1.72 1.22 -2.84
CA THR A 161 0.61 1.11 -3.80
C THR A 161 -0.45 2.17 -3.55
N ALA A 162 -0.57 2.65 -2.31
CA ALA A 162 -1.45 3.74 -1.94
C ALA A 162 -0.80 4.63 -0.87
N ARG A 163 -1.40 5.79 -0.63
CA ARG A 163 -1.09 6.67 0.49
C ARG A 163 -2.39 7.10 1.15
N THR A 164 -2.38 7.25 2.47
CA THR A 164 -3.57 7.72 3.17
C THR A 164 -3.86 9.19 2.87
N ASP A 165 -5.14 9.53 2.76
CA ASP A 165 -5.63 10.90 2.60
C ASP A 165 -5.65 11.68 3.93
N SER A 166 -6.29 12.85 3.97
CA SER A 166 -6.42 13.66 5.18
C SER A 166 -7.27 13.02 6.28
N LEU A 167 -8.10 12.04 5.93
CA LEU A 167 -8.94 11.26 6.85
C LEU A 167 -8.27 9.92 7.22
N GLY A 168 -7.01 9.72 6.85
CA GLY A 168 -6.30 8.47 7.12
C GLY A 168 -6.77 7.31 6.24
N SER A 169 -7.63 7.57 5.25
CA SER A 169 -8.24 6.55 4.39
C SER A 169 -7.32 6.22 3.22
N PHE A 170 -7.34 4.96 2.78
CA PHE A 170 -6.68 4.54 1.54
C PHE A 170 -7.54 3.51 0.78
N ALA A 171 -7.26 3.37 -0.51
CA ALA A 171 -7.85 2.33 -1.34
C ALA A 171 -6.82 1.75 -2.33
N ILE A 172 -6.90 0.44 -2.56
CA ILE A 172 -6.13 -0.30 -3.56
C ILE A 172 -7.13 -1.06 -4.41
N MET A 173 -7.13 -0.78 -5.72
CA MET A 173 -8.10 -1.33 -6.66
C MET A 173 -7.53 -2.50 -7.47
N ASN A 174 -8.41 -3.17 -8.21
CA ASN A 174 -8.12 -4.38 -8.99
C ASN A 174 -6.91 -4.25 -9.94
N GLU A 175 -6.58 -3.05 -10.41
CA GLU A 175 -5.39 -2.82 -11.25
C GLU A 175 -4.07 -3.23 -10.56
N ASN A 176 -4.01 -3.09 -9.23
CA ASN A 176 -2.86 -3.47 -8.39
C ASN A 176 -3.14 -4.75 -7.58
N LEU A 177 -4.20 -5.49 -7.90
CA LEU A 177 -4.54 -6.77 -7.27
C LEU A 177 -4.67 -7.85 -8.37
N PRO A 178 -3.54 -8.26 -8.97
CA PRO A 178 -3.48 -9.25 -10.05
C PRO A 178 -3.72 -10.69 -9.52
N ILE A 179 -4.72 -10.88 -8.68
CA ILE A 179 -5.05 -12.17 -8.09
C ILE A 179 -5.43 -13.15 -9.20
N GLY A 180 -4.90 -14.37 -9.09
CA GLY A 180 -5.01 -15.42 -10.10
C GLY A 180 -4.03 -15.29 -11.26
N PHE A 181 -3.22 -14.23 -11.33
CA PHE A 181 -2.23 -14.07 -12.39
C PHE A 181 -1.19 -15.20 -12.34
N TYR A 182 -0.95 -15.79 -13.50
CA TYR A 182 0.00 -16.86 -13.76
C TYR A 182 0.44 -16.77 -15.24
N PRO A 183 1.72 -17.06 -15.56
CA PRO A 183 2.79 -17.46 -14.63
C PRO A 183 3.45 -16.26 -13.93
N VAL A 184 3.79 -16.43 -12.65
CA VAL A 184 4.72 -15.57 -11.92
C VAL A 184 6.04 -16.32 -11.73
N PRO A 185 7.07 -16.03 -12.54
CA PRO A 185 8.36 -16.69 -12.37
C PRO A 185 9.09 -16.12 -11.14
N LEU A 186 9.37 -16.98 -10.17
CA LEU A 186 10.17 -16.63 -9.00
C LEU A 186 11.61 -17.14 -9.17
N TYR A 187 12.53 -16.36 -8.63
CA TYR A 187 13.96 -16.66 -8.64
C TYR A 187 14.48 -16.59 -7.21
N SER A 188 15.62 -17.23 -6.95
CA SER A 188 16.37 -17.11 -5.71
C SER A 188 16.69 -15.65 -5.38
N SER A 189 17.02 -15.36 -4.12
CA SER A 189 17.31 -13.99 -3.66
C SER A 189 18.48 -13.34 -4.40
N ASP A 190 19.48 -14.12 -4.80
CA ASP A 190 20.60 -13.73 -5.66
C ASP A 190 20.24 -13.65 -7.16
N ARG A 191 19.01 -14.03 -7.52
CA ARG A 191 18.44 -14.06 -8.88
C ARG A 191 19.18 -14.97 -9.86
N THR A 192 19.98 -15.91 -9.37
CA THR A 192 20.75 -16.84 -10.22
C THR A 192 19.97 -18.08 -10.61
N SER A 193 19.01 -18.49 -9.78
CA SER A 193 18.29 -19.75 -9.92
C SER A 193 16.80 -19.51 -10.09
N PHE A 194 16.22 -20.08 -11.13
CA PHE A 194 14.78 -20.13 -11.32
C PHE A 194 14.17 -21.15 -10.33
N LEU A 195 13.19 -20.72 -9.54
CA LEU A 195 12.56 -21.55 -8.51
C LEU A 195 11.27 -22.22 -8.99
N GLY A 196 10.65 -21.69 -10.04
CA GLY A 196 9.37 -22.18 -10.58
C GLY A 196 8.42 -21.05 -10.95
N ASN A 197 7.33 -21.44 -11.59
CA ASN A 197 6.19 -20.58 -11.83
C ASN A 197 5.17 -20.71 -10.71
N TYR A 198 4.68 -19.56 -10.29
CA TYR A 198 3.71 -19.42 -9.23
C TYR A 198 2.46 -18.72 -9.74
N ARG A 199 1.38 -18.81 -8.96
CA ARG A 199 0.17 -18.01 -9.13
C ARG A 199 -0.02 -17.09 -7.93
N ILE A 200 -0.48 -15.88 -8.17
CA ILE A 200 -0.87 -14.95 -7.09
C ILE A 200 -2.20 -15.43 -6.49
N VAL A 201 -2.20 -15.79 -5.21
CA VAL A 201 -3.39 -16.27 -4.50
C VAL A 201 -4.18 -15.10 -3.88
N PRO A 202 -5.47 -15.29 -3.51
CA PRO A 202 -6.29 -14.23 -2.91
C PRO A 202 -5.93 -13.92 -1.45
N TYR A 203 -4.65 -13.94 -1.11
CA TYR A 203 -4.10 -13.56 0.17
C TYR A 203 -3.01 -12.51 -0.04
N VAL A 204 -3.07 -11.43 0.75
CA VAL A 204 -2.09 -10.36 0.67
C VAL A 204 -1.74 -9.84 2.05
N THR A 205 -0.56 -9.27 2.18
CA THR A 205 -0.19 -8.45 3.34
C THR A 205 -0.24 -6.98 2.96
N VAL A 206 -1.00 -6.19 3.72
CA VAL A 206 -0.98 -4.72 3.65
C VAL A 206 -0.07 -4.22 4.77
N GLU A 207 0.94 -3.42 4.42
CA GLU A 207 1.89 -2.85 5.37
C GLU A 207 1.84 -1.31 5.35
N ALA A 208 1.67 -0.70 6.51
CA ALA A 208 1.82 0.73 6.71
C ALA A 208 3.12 1.02 7.48
N THR A 209 3.77 2.14 7.15
CA THR A 209 4.98 2.62 7.86
C THR A 209 4.80 4.05 8.36
N VAL A 210 4.92 4.26 9.67
CA VAL A 210 4.87 5.57 10.33
C VAL A 210 6.11 5.73 11.19
N GLN A 211 6.95 6.74 10.91
CA GLN A 211 8.18 7.02 11.68
C GLN A 211 9.05 5.77 11.93
N SER A 212 9.28 4.96 10.89
CA SER A 212 10.02 3.69 10.94
C SER A 212 9.36 2.53 11.70
N ILE A 213 8.18 2.74 12.30
CA ILE A 213 7.36 1.66 12.86
C ILE A 213 6.53 1.08 11.73
N LYS A 214 6.50 -0.25 11.64
CA LYS A 214 5.69 -1.00 10.67
C LYS A 214 4.49 -1.65 11.35
N ARG A 215 3.34 -1.59 10.68
CA ARG A 215 2.13 -2.35 11.03
C ARG A 215 1.62 -3.04 9.79
N SER A 216 1.28 -4.32 9.94
CA SER A 216 0.85 -5.13 8.81
C SER A 216 -0.40 -5.92 9.15
N ALA A 217 -1.23 -6.17 8.15
CA ALA A 217 -2.38 -7.04 8.24
C ALA A 217 -2.36 -8.05 7.09
N TYR A 218 -2.52 -9.33 7.45
CA TYR A 218 -2.72 -10.41 6.50
C TYR A 218 -4.22 -10.54 6.22
N ILE A 219 -4.61 -10.43 4.95
CA ILE A 219 -6.02 -10.38 4.57
C ILE A 219 -6.32 -11.36 3.43
N SER A 220 -7.48 -12.02 3.54
CA SER A 220 -8.07 -12.78 2.44
C SER A 220 -9.00 -11.87 1.64
N LEU A 221 -8.89 -11.94 0.31
CA LEU A 221 -9.66 -11.12 -0.59
C LEU A 221 -10.83 -11.91 -1.17
N ALA A 222 -11.99 -11.27 -1.23
CA ALA A 222 -13.16 -11.79 -1.94
C ALA A 222 -13.29 -11.07 -3.28
N ARG A 223 -13.58 -11.83 -4.34
CA ARG A 223 -13.83 -11.26 -5.66
C ARG A 223 -15.12 -10.45 -5.63
N ASP A 224 -15.14 -9.36 -6.37
CA ASP A 224 -16.22 -8.39 -6.54
C ASP A 224 -16.68 -7.76 -5.21
N ARG A 225 -15.74 -7.67 -4.26
CA ARG A 225 -15.95 -7.08 -2.94
C ARG A 225 -14.72 -6.30 -2.48
N VAL A 226 -14.98 -5.15 -1.84
CA VAL A 226 -13.94 -4.39 -1.15
C VAL A 226 -13.70 -5.00 0.24
N THR A 227 -12.51 -5.56 0.46
CA THR A 227 -12.06 -5.99 1.80
C THR A 227 -11.63 -4.76 2.59
N ARG A 228 -12.10 -4.64 3.84
CA ARG A 228 -11.74 -3.52 4.74
C ARG A 228 -10.61 -3.91 5.68
N VAL A 229 -9.71 -2.97 5.94
CA VAL A 229 -8.59 -3.14 6.87
C VAL A 229 -8.40 -1.88 7.73
N GLU A 230 -8.05 -2.06 9.00
CA GLU A 230 -7.71 -0.97 9.91
C GLU A 230 -6.32 -1.24 10.49
N LEU A 231 -5.46 -0.21 10.48
CA LEU A 231 -4.10 -0.29 11.02
C LEU A 231 -3.92 0.79 12.09
N LYS A 232 -3.68 0.36 13.34
CA LYS A 232 -3.49 1.26 14.51
C LYS A 232 -2.01 1.35 14.91
N PHE A 233 -1.54 2.57 15.18
CA PHE A 233 -0.16 2.89 15.59
C PHE A 233 -0.06 3.36 17.04
#